data_AF-A0A3D4NLL1-F1
#
_entry.id   AF-A0A3D4NLL1-F1
#
_cell.length_a   1.000
_cell.length_b   1.000
_cell.length_c   1.000
_cell.angle_alpha   90.00
_cell.angle_beta   90.00
_cell.angle_gamma   90.00
#
_symmetry.space_group_name_H-M   'P 1'
#
loop_
_entity.id
_entity.type
_entity.pdbx_description
1 polymer ?
#
loop_
_entity_poly.entity_id
_entity_poly.type
_entity_poly.pdbx_seq_one_letter_code
_entity_poly.pdbx_strand_id
1 'polypeptide(L)' 'GWLKDKYGLSWQIVPVAMLEMLKDPDTKKSQRAMEAMLQMKKLDIAALQRAFDGES' A
#
# COMPACT_ATOMS: atom_id res chain seq x y z
N GLY A 1 -2.63 2.22 -8.01
CA GLY A 1 -3.35 1.16 -8.76
C GLY A 1 -2.61 0.82 -10.04
N TRP A 2 -2.91 -0.32 -10.64
CA TRP A 2 -2.28 -0.78 -11.88
C TRP A 2 -2.90 -0.11 -13.11
N LEU A 3 -2.05 0.41 -13.99
CA LEU A 3 -2.41 1.01 -15.26
C LEU A 3 -1.64 0.27 -16.37
N LYS A 4 -2.26 0.04 -17.52
CA LYS A 4 -1.56 -0.45 -18.70
C LYS A 4 -1.49 0.67 -19.73
N ASP A 5 -0.29 0.98 -20.20
CA ASP A 5 -0.13 2.02 -21.23
C ASP A 5 -0.42 1.48 -22.64
N LYS A 6 -0.34 2.39 -23.64
CA LYS A 6 -0.62 2.07 -25.05
C LYS A 6 0.37 1.09 -25.69
N TYR A 7 1.53 0.85 -25.06
CA TYR A 7 2.54 -0.10 -25.51
C TYR A 7 2.46 -1.43 -24.73
N GLY A 8 1.49 -1.54 -23.83
CA GLY A 8 1.25 -2.74 -23.03
C GLY A 8 2.10 -2.81 -21.77
N LEU A 9 2.79 -1.75 -21.39
CA LEU A 9 3.59 -1.71 -20.16
C LEU A 9 2.67 -1.51 -18.94
N SER A 10 2.92 -2.28 -17.89
CA SER A 10 2.15 -2.21 -16.65
C SER A 10 2.82 -1.27 -15.65
N TRP A 11 2.11 -0.23 -15.26
CA TRP A 11 2.52 0.79 -14.32
C TRP A 11 1.77 0.62 -13.01
N GLN A 12 2.47 0.64 -11.88
CA GLN A 12 1.84 0.68 -10.58
C GLN A 12 1.93 2.10 -10.01
N ILE A 13 0.79 2.75 -9.85
CA ILE A 13 0.70 4.02 -9.14
C ILE A 13 0.79 3.70 -7.65
N VAL A 14 1.95 3.99 -7.05
CA VAL A 14 2.25 3.78 -5.64
C VAL A 14 2.23 5.13 -4.91
N PRO A 15 1.38 5.31 -3.88
CA PRO A 15 1.37 6.53 -3.06
C PRO A 15 2.68 6.68 -2.26
N VAL A 16 3.16 7.91 -2.08
CA VAL A 16 4.37 8.18 -1.28
C VAL A 16 4.20 7.72 0.16
N ALA A 17 3.04 7.99 0.77
CA ALA A 17 2.73 7.54 2.14
C ALA A 17 2.84 6.02 2.33
N MET A 18 2.56 5.23 1.29
CA MET A 18 2.71 3.77 1.34
C MET A 18 4.18 3.36 1.48
N LEU A 19 5.10 4.05 0.79
CA LEU A 19 6.53 3.80 0.93
C LEU A 19 7.05 4.19 2.31
N GLU A 20 6.50 5.24 2.92
CA GLU A 20 6.85 5.66 4.29
C GLU A 20 6.37 4.63 5.32
N MET A 21 5.13 4.15 5.21
CA MET A 21 4.58 3.10 6.08
C MET A 21 5.38 1.79 6.01
N LEU A 22 5.81 1.38 4.81
CA LEU A 22 6.59 0.16 4.61
C LEU A 22 8.04 0.27 5.09
N LYS A 23 8.57 1.50 5.18
CA LYS A 23 9.92 1.79 5.68
C LYS A 23 9.94 2.17 7.16
N ASP A 24 8.80 2.16 7.83
CA ASP A 24 8.70 2.52 9.24
C ASP A 24 9.58 1.60 10.10
N PRO A 25 10.32 2.14 11.09
CA PRO A 25 11.15 1.34 11.98
C PRO A 25 10.33 0.38 12.87
N ASP A 26 9.05 0.66 13.09
CA ASP A 26 8.13 -0.27 13.76
C ASP A 26 7.67 -1.36 12.76
N THR A 27 8.37 -2.48 12.82
CA THR A 27 8.11 -3.65 11.97
C THR A 27 6.70 -4.19 12.12
N LYS A 28 6.03 -4.02 13.28
CA LYS A 28 4.66 -4.48 13.46
C LYS A 28 3.67 -3.61 12.69
N LYS A 29 3.89 -2.29 12.64
CA LYS A 29 3.06 -1.37 11.86
C LYS A 29 3.27 -1.59 10.36
N SER A 30 4.52 -1.69 9.92
CA SER A 30 4.83 -1.92 8.51
C SER A 30 4.28 -3.26 8.01
N GLN A 31 4.31 -4.29 8.86
CA GLN A 31 3.76 -5.60 8.52
C GLN A 31 2.24 -5.59 8.37
N ARG A 32 1.50 -4.87 9.23
CA ARG A 32 0.03 -4.71 9.04
C ARG A 32 -0.30 -3.95 7.76
N ALA A 33 0.45 -2.90 7.44
CA ALA A 33 0.29 -2.17 6.18
C ALA A 33 0.57 -3.08 4.97
N MET A 34 1.62 -3.91 5.04
CA MET A 34 1.95 -4.90 4.01
C MET A 34 0.84 -5.94 3.84
N GLU A 35 0.34 -6.52 4.94
CA GLU A 35 -0.74 -7.52 4.91
C GLU A 35 -2.02 -6.94 4.29
N ALA A 36 -2.42 -5.73 4.70
CA ALA A 36 -3.57 -5.03 4.13
C ALA A 36 -3.38 -4.75 2.63
N MET A 37 -2.19 -4.31 2.22
CA MET A 37 -1.85 -4.07 0.81
C MET A 37 -2.02 -5.34 -0.04
N LEU A 38 -1.58 -6.50 0.45
CA LEU A 38 -1.66 -7.77 -0.28
C LEU A 38 -3.11 -8.24 -0.51
N GLN A 39 -4.05 -7.83 0.34
CA GLN A 39 -5.47 -8.13 0.19
C GLN A 39 -6.19 -7.16 -0.77
N MET A 40 -5.56 -6.03 -1.13
CA MET A 40 -6.18 -4.98 -1.93
C MET A 40 -6.01 -5.20 -3.43
N LYS A 41 -7.12 -5.26 -4.17
CA LYS A 41 -7.10 -5.19 -5.64
C LYS A 41 -6.83 -3.77 -6.16
N LYS A 42 -7.28 -2.76 -5.41
CA LYS A 42 -7.04 -1.34 -5.66
C LYS A 42 -6.55 -0.73 -4.35
N LEU A 43 -5.43 -0.01 -4.40
CA LEU A 43 -4.87 0.65 -3.23
C LEU A 43 -5.83 1.70 -2.69
N ASP A 44 -6.23 1.53 -1.43
CA ASP A 44 -6.97 2.51 -0.64
C ASP A 44 -6.05 2.99 0.49
N ILE A 45 -5.66 4.27 0.41
CA ILE A 45 -4.72 4.87 1.34
C ILE A 45 -5.32 4.96 2.75
N ALA A 46 -6.62 5.22 2.87
CA ALA A 46 -7.27 5.34 4.18
C ALA A 46 -7.34 3.97 4.88
N ALA A 47 -7.66 2.92 4.12
CA ALA A 47 -7.65 1.56 4.64
C ALA A 47 -6.23 1.10 5.02
N LEU A 48 -5.22 1.47 4.22
CA LEU A 48 -3.81 1.22 4.53
C LEU A 48 -3.36 1.93 5.81
N GLN A 49 -3.73 3.20 5.98
CA GLN A 49 -3.43 3.98 7.17
C GLN A 49 -4.06 3.34 8.42
N ARG A 50 -5.34 2.94 8.37
CA ARG A 50 -6.00 2.25 9.49
C ARG A 50 -5.29 0.94 9.86
N ALA A 51 -4.92 0.13 8.87
CA ALA A 51 -4.18 -1.10 9.11
C ALA A 51 -2.80 -0.80 9.74
N PHE A 52 -2.10 0.20 9.24
CA PHE A 52 -0.83 0.67 9.80
C PHE A 52 -0.98 1.11 11.27
N ASP A 53 -2.02 1.90 11.58
CA ASP A 53 -2.32 2.38 12.93
C ASP A 53 -2.85 1.27 13.86
N GLY A 54 -3.32 0.15 13.29
CA GLY A 54 -3.89 -0.97 14.03
C GLY A 54 -5.36 -0.79 14.37
N GLU A 55 -6.03 0.15 13.70
CA GLU A 55 -7.46 0.38 13.83
C GLU A 55 -8.22 -0.63 12.94
N SER A 56 -8.98 -1.52 13.58
CA SER A 56 -9.81 -2.55 12.93
C SER A 56 -11.23 -2.08 12.68
#